data_AF-A0A953PF85-F1
#
_entry.id   AF-A0A953PF85-F1
#
_cell.length_a   1.000
_cell.length_b   1.000
_cell.length_c   1.000
_cell.angle_alpha   90.00
_cell.angle_beta   90.00
_cell.angle_gamma   90.00
#
_symmetry.space_group_name_H-M   'P 1'
#
loop_
_entity.id
_entity.type
_entity.pdbx_description
1 polymer ?
#
loop_
_entity_poly.entity_id
_entity_poly.type
_entity_poly.pdbx_seq_one_letter_code
_entity_poly.pdbx_strand_id
1 'polypeptide(L)'
;MRISLRTLVAIVLLTVAAQAQGASISKPPDAPKRPVTDEYQGVKVTDDYRWLENWDDPATKQWSAAENARTREYLDHLPARPAIKEQIRQLISASSASYYGLQFRAGILFAMKYQPPQQQPTLVALHSPDDPS
;
A
#
# COMPACT_ATOMS: atom_id res chain seq x y z
N MET A 1 -47.36 11.49 14.47
CA MET A 1 -46.36 10.71 15.23
C MET A 1 -45.28 11.68 15.70
N ARG A 2 -45.29 12.10 16.97
CA ARG A 2 -44.36 13.11 17.51
C ARG A 2 -43.17 12.40 18.14
N ILE A 3 -42.06 12.32 17.41
CA ILE A 3 -40.80 11.80 17.93
C ILE A 3 -40.27 12.84 18.92
N SER A 4 -40.11 12.46 20.19
CA SER A 4 -39.69 13.39 21.24
C SER A 4 -38.20 13.76 21.07
N LEU A 5 -37.83 15.00 21.41
CA LEU A 5 -36.44 15.48 21.31
C LEU A 5 -35.46 14.63 22.15
N ARG A 6 -35.95 13.99 23.22
CA ARG A 6 -35.21 13.02 24.05
C ARG A 6 -34.88 11.73 23.29
N THR A 7 -35.79 11.27 22.43
CA THR A 7 -35.59 10.10 21.56
C THR A 7 -34.56 10.41 20.46
N LEU A 8 -34.56 11.64 19.93
CA LEU A 8 -33.58 12.08 18.93
C LEU A 8 -32.16 12.18 19.51
N VAL A 9 -32.01 12.73 20.72
CA VAL A 9 -30.72 12.85 21.43
C VAL A 9 -30.16 11.48 21.82
N ALA A 10 -31.02 10.53 22.24
CA ALA A 10 -30.60 9.16 22.55
C ALA A 10 -30.08 8.39 21.32
N ILE A 11 -30.66 8.61 20.12
CA ILE A 11 -30.20 8.00 18.86
C ILE A 11 -28.87 8.61 18.39
N VAL A 12 -28.67 9.92 18.59
CA VAL A 12 -27.40 10.60 18.27
C VAL A 12 -26.28 10.17 19.24
N LEU A 13 -26.57 9.94 20.53
CA LEU A 13 -25.59 9.42 21.48
C LEU A 13 -25.23 7.95 21.24
N LEU A 14 -26.15 7.12 20.73
CA LEU A 14 -25.86 5.72 20.40
C LEU A 14 -24.99 5.57 19.12
N THR A 15 -25.08 6.50 18.18
CA THR A 15 -24.29 6.46 16.93
C THR A 15 -22.85 6.94 17.10
N VAL A 16 -22.57 7.83 18.06
CA VAL A 16 -21.20 8.27 18.38
C VAL A 16 -20.41 7.19 19.15
N ALA A 17 -21.07 6.43 20.03
CA ALA A 17 -20.41 5.38 20.81
C ALA A 17 -19.94 4.18 19.95
N ALA A 18 -20.61 3.90 18.83
CA ALA A 18 -20.23 2.83 17.90
C ALA A 18 -18.95 3.15 17.09
N GLN A 19 -18.53 4.42 17.05
CA GLN A 19 -17.33 4.86 16.31
C GLN A 19 -16.05 4.79 17.16
N ALA A 20 -16.15 4.44 18.44
CA ALA A 20 -15.05 4.49 19.41
C ALA A 20 -14.55 3.11 19.87
N GLN A 21 -14.99 2.02 19.23
CA GLN A 21 -14.36 0.71 19.43
C GLN A 21 -13.09 0.63 18.58
N GLY A 22 -11.99 1.13 19.15
CA GLY A 22 -10.66 0.93 18.58
C GLY A 22 -10.41 -0.56 18.44
N ALA A 23 -10.11 -1.01 17.21
CA ALA A 23 -9.78 -2.40 16.95
C ALA A 23 -8.58 -2.82 17.81
N SER A 24 -8.78 -3.82 18.66
CA SER A 24 -7.69 -4.45 19.41
C SER A 24 -6.79 -5.18 18.42
N ILE A 25 -5.59 -4.66 18.18
CA ILE A 25 -4.62 -5.29 17.27
C ILE A 25 -4.00 -6.49 17.98
N SER A 26 -3.87 -7.62 17.27
CA SER A 26 -3.12 -8.77 17.76
C SER A 26 -1.68 -8.39 18.15
N LYS A 27 -1.06 -9.16 19.07
CA LYS A 27 0.36 -8.97 19.45
C LYS A 27 1.24 -9.13 18.19
N PRO A 28 2.34 -8.35 18.05
CA PRO A 28 3.33 -8.61 17.02
C PRO A 28 3.83 -10.07 17.04
N PRO A 29 4.14 -10.66 15.88
CA PRO A 29 4.76 -11.97 15.83
C PRO A 29 6.12 -11.93 16.53
N ASP A 30 6.47 -13.01 17.23
CA ASP A 30 7.75 -13.08 17.92
C ASP A 30 8.90 -13.19 16.91
N ALA A 31 9.89 -12.31 17.04
CA ALA A 31 11.16 -12.38 16.32
C ALA A 31 12.24 -12.99 17.24
N PRO A 32 12.59 -14.27 17.10
CA PRO A 32 13.61 -14.88 17.95
C PRO A 32 14.96 -14.20 17.73
N LYS A 33 15.63 -13.87 18.83
CA LYS A 33 17.01 -13.39 18.81
C LYS A 33 17.94 -14.55 18.45
N ARG A 34 18.79 -14.35 17.44
CA ARG A 34 19.87 -15.26 17.01
C ARG A 34 21.16 -14.42 16.94
N PRO A 35 21.84 -14.20 18.07
CA PRO A 35 22.96 -13.26 18.14
C PRO A 35 24.10 -13.68 17.22
N VAL A 36 24.46 -12.78 16.30
CA VAL A 36 25.69 -12.84 15.50
C VAL A 36 26.55 -11.65 15.91
N THR A 37 27.83 -11.88 16.24
CA THR A 37 28.73 -10.79 16.66
C THR A 37 29.86 -10.64 15.68
N ASP A 38 29.98 -9.44 15.13
CA ASP A 38 31.07 -9.02 14.25
C ASP A 38 32.02 -8.09 15.01
N GLU A 39 33.26 -7.96 14.55
CA GLU A 39 34.25 -7.04 15.12
C GLU A 39 34.72 -6.04 14.06
N TYR A 40 34.54 -4.74 14.36
CA TYR A 40 34.91 -3.63 13.49
C TYR A 40 35.93 -2.75 14.20
N GLN A 41 37.17 -2.70 13.70
CA GLN A 41 38.25 -1.87 14.26
C GLN A 41 38.45 -2.11 15.77
N GLY A 42 38.35 -3.35 16.23
CA GLY A 42 38.45 -3.72 17.65
C GLY A 42 37.15 -3.60 18.46
N VAL A 43 36.06 -3.12 17.85
CA VAL A 43 34.75 -2.96 18.52
C VAL A 43 33.83 -4.11 18.15
N LYS A 44 33.35 -4.85 19.15
CA LYS A 44 32.38 -5.93 18.98
C LYS A 44 30.96 -5.37 18.85
N VAL A 45 30.23 -5.80 17.82
CA VAL A 45 28.84 -5.41 17.54
C VAL A 45 28.00 -6.68 17.37
N THR A 46 26.99 -6.85 18.21
CA THR A 46 26.06 -7.99 18.14
C THR A 46 24.77 -7.58 17.43
N ASP A 47 24.41 -8.35 16.41
CA ASP A 47 23.14 -8.27 15.70
C ASP A 47 22.30 -9.52 16.00
N ASP A 48 21.24 -9.34 16.80
CA ASP A 48 20.30 -10.40 17.17
C ASP A 48 19.41 -10.87 16.01
N TYR A 49 19.33 -10.11 14.92
CA TYR A 49 18.31 -10.28 13.88
C TYR A 49 18.90 -10.46 12.48
N ARG A 50 20.20 -10.72 12.39
CA ARG A 50 20.93 -10.97 11.13
C ARG A 50 20.23 -11.97 10.21
N TRP A 51 19.56 -12.97 10.78
CA TRP A 51 18.81 -13.98 10.02
C TRP A 51 17.69 -13.40 9.15
N LEU A 52 17.12 -12.24 9.52
CA LEU A 52 16.12 -11.53 8.71
C LEU A 52 16.69 -10.92 7.42
N GLU A 53 18.00 -10.81 7.28
CA GLU A 53 18.64 -10.33 6.03
C GLU A 53 18.52 -11.35 4.89
N ASN A 54 18.42 -12.65 5.22
CA ASN A 54 18.24 -13.70 4.22
C ASN A 54 16.77 -13.83 3.83
N TRP A 55 16.38 -13.14 2.75
CA TRP A 55 15.00 -13.19 2.24
C TRP A 55 14.56 -14.59 1.79
N ASP A 56 15.50 -15.50 1.50
CA ASP A 56 15.19 -16.86 1.08
C ASP A 56 14.93 -17.85 2.22
N ASP A 57 15.37 -17.50 3.44
CA ASP A 57 15.13 -18.30 4.65
C ASP A 57 13.62 -18.47 4.89
N PRO A 58 13.10 -19.72 4.99
CA PRO A 58 11.71 -19.98 5.35
C PRO A 58 11.26 -19.26 6.63
N ALA A 59 12.14 -19.12 7.64
CA ALA A 59 11.82 -18.40 8.86
C ALA A 59 11.56 -16.91 8.58
N THR A 60 12.38 -16.28 7.73
CA THR A 60 12.23 -14.87 7.36
C THR A 60 10.96 -14.64 6.57
N LYS A 61 10.65 -15.54 5.62
CA LYS A 61 9.39 -15.55 4.87
C LYS A 61 8.18 -15.69 5.80
N GLN A 62 8.24 -16.60 6.76
CA GLN A 62 7.16 -16.84 7.73
C GLN A 62 6.94 -15.62 8.64
N TRP A 63 8.02 -15.07 9.21
CA TRP A 63 7.94 -13.88 10.06
C TRP A 63 7.39 -12.67 9.29
N SER A 64 7.87 -12.44 8.06
CA SER A 64 7.38 -11.35 7.20
C SER A 64 5.90 -11.50 6.86
N ALA A 65 5.44 -12.73 6.59
CA ALA A 65 4.03 -13.00 6.33
C ALA A 65 3.16 -12.72 7.57
N ALA A 66 3.64 -13.05 8.77
CA ALA A 66 2.93 -12.78 10.01
C ALA A 66 2.83 -11.27 10.33
N GLU A 67 3.91 -10.51 10.11
CA GLU A 67 3.90 -9.05 10.25
C GLU A 67 2.95 -8.40 9.24
N ASN A 68 2.96 -8.86 7.99
CA ASN A 68 2.03 -8.42 6.96
C ASN A 68 0.58 -8.73 7.35
N ALA A 69 0.29 -9.93 7.86
CA ALA A 69 -1.04 -10.33 8.27
C ALA A 69 -1.58 -9.43 9.40
N ARG A 70 -0.78 -9.17 10.43
CA ARG A 70 -1.12 -8.25 11.53
C ARG A 70 -1.35 -6.83 11.02
N THR A 71 -0.50 -6.35 10.12
CA THR A 71 -0.64 -5.01 9.53
C THR A 71 -1.92 -4.91 8.70
N ARG A 72 -2.25 -5.95 7.93
CA ARG A 72 -3.49 -6.05 7.17
C ARG A 72 -4.70 -6.07 8.07
N GLU A 73 -4.67 -6.87 9.15
CA GLU A 73 -5.71 -6.88 10.17
C GLU A 73 -5.98 -5.46 10.66
N TYR A 74 -4.95 -4.72 11.10
CA TYR A 74 -5.16 -3.35 11.55
C TYR A 74 -5.71 -2.42 10.46
N LEU A 75 -5.07 -2.37 9.29
CA LEU A 75 -5.44 -1.42 8.23
C LEU A 75 -6.81 -1.72 7.63
N ASP A 76 -7.19 -2.98 7.51
CA ASP A 76 -8.48 -3.38 6.93
C ASP A 76 -9.66 -3.11 7.88
N HIS A 77 -9.43 -3.02 9.19
CA HIS A 77 -10.44 -2.60 10.16
C HIS A 77 -10.65 -1.08 10.22
N LEU A 78 -9.82 -0.26 9.58
CA LEU A 78 -9.99 1.19 9.57
C LEU A 78 -11.22 1.59 8.73
N PRO A 79 -12.31 2.15 9.31
CA PRO A 79 -13.55 2.41 8.59
C PRO A 79 -13.39 3.40 7.43
N ALA A 80 -12.44 4.35 7.54
CA ALA A 80 -12.19 5.36 6.52
C ALA A 80 -11.40 4.82 5.31
N ARG A 81 -10.74 3.66 5.42
CA ARG A 81 -9.81 3.17 4.39
C ARG A 81 -10.47 2.90 3.04
N PRO A 82 -11.66 2.26 2.94
CA PRO A 82 -12.31 2.03 1.64
C PRO A 82 -12.63 3.34 0.90
N ALA A 83 -13.11 4.37 1.61
CA ALA A 83 -13.45 5.66 1.02
C ALA A 83 -12.19 6.38 0.48
N ILE A 84 -11.11 6.39 1.26
CA ILE A 84 -9.82 6.96 0.82
C ILE A 84 -9.27 6.21 -0.39
N LYS A 85 -9.30 4.87 -0.37
CA LYS A 85 -8.84 4.03 -1.49
C LYS A 85 -9.61 4.37 -2.78
N GLU A 86 -10.92 4.52 -2.68
CA GLU A 86 -11.79 4.83 -3.81
C GLU A 86 -11.53 6.25 -4.36
N GLN A 87 -11.38 7.24 -3.48
CA GLN A 87 -11.05 8.61 -3.88
C GLN A 87 -9.70 8.67 -4.63
N ILE A 88 -8.67 8.01 -4.11
CA ILE A 88 -7.35 7.92 -4.77
C ILE A 88 -7.49 7.25 -6.13
N ARG A 89 -8.25 6.14 -6.22
CA ARG A 89 -8.48 5.43 -7.49
C ARG A 89 -9.11 6.35 -8.52
N GLN A 90 -10.14 7.10 -8.15
CA GLN A 90 -10.81 8.05 -9.03
C GLN A 90 -9.84 9.12 -9.54
N LEU A 91 -9.08 9.75 -8.64
CA LEU A 91 -8.12 10.80 -8.99
C LEU A 91 -7.02 10.31 -9.94
N ILE A 92 -6.48 9.11 -9.70
CA ILE A 92 -5.45 8.52 -10.57
C ILE A 92 -6.04 8.13 -11.94
N SER A 93 -7.26 7.59 -11.96
CA SER A 93 -7.90 7.12 -13.20
C SER A 93 -8.50 8.23 -14.07
N ALA A 94 -8.68 9.44 -13.53
CA ALA A 94 -9.30 10.56 -14.23
C ALA A 94 -8.37 11.21 -15.28
N SER A 95 -7.07 10.93 -15.25
CA SER A 95 -6.11 11.50 -16.18
C SER A 95 -6.19 10.83 -17.56
N SER A 96 -6.14 11.65 -18.62
CA SER A 96 -6.04 11.16 -20.00
C SER A 96 -4.69 10.47 -20.25
N ALA A 97 -4.63 9.68 -21.33
CA ALA A 97 -3.37 9.12 -21.77
C ALA A 97 -2.34 10.22 -22.08
N SER A 98 -1.09 9.99 -21.70
CA SER A 98 0.03 10.89 -21.97
C SER A 98 1.16 10.15 -22.66
N TYR A 99 1.81 10.83 -23.60
CA TYR A 99 2.93 10.29 -24.38
C TYR A 99 4.21 11.04 -24.03
N TYR A 100 5.31 10.31 -23.84
CA TYR A 100 6.61 10.90 -23.54
C TYR A 100 7.76 10.02 -24.04
N GLY A 101 9.00 10.51 -23.95
CA GLY A 101 10.18 9.75 -24.38
C GLY A 101 10.20 9.48 -25.90
N LEU A 102 9.72 10.45 -26.68
CA LEU A 102 9.62 10.33 -28.14
C LEU A 102 10.99 10.02 -28.76
N GLN A 103 11.04 8.99 -29.62
CA GLN A 103 12.23 8.59 -30.37
C GLN A 103 11.85 8.20 -31.80
N PHE A 104 12.47 8.85 -32.78
CA PHE A 104 12.28 8.49 -34.19
C PHE A 104 13.42 7.59 -34.68
N ARG A 105 13.10 6.40 -35.20
CA ARG A 105 14.08 5.44 -35.75
C ARG A 105 13.50 4.72 -36.96
N ALA A 106 14.26 4.67 -38.05
CA ALA A 106 13.92 3.93 -39.27
C ALA A 106 12.49 4.20 -39.80
N GLY A 107 12.03 5.45 -39.74
CA GLY A 107 10.69 5.83 -40.21
C GLY A 107 9.55 5.62 -39.20
N ILE A 108 9.84 5.11 -38.01
CA ILE A 108 8.86 4.83 -36.96
C ILE A 108 9.08 5.79 -35.78
N LEU A 109 7.99 6.36 -35.28
CA LEU A 109 8.00 7.14 -34.04
C LEU A 109 7.66 6.20 -32.87
N PHE A 110 8.58 6.06 -31.91
CA PHE A 110 8.35 5.32 -30.68
C PHE A 110 8.04 6.29 -29.53
N ALA A 111 7.13 5.89 -28.66
CA ALA A 111 6.76 6.65 -27.46
C ALA A 111 6.46 5.73 -26.28
N MET A 112 6.64 6.23 -25.06
CA MET A 112 6.00 5.64 -23.88
C MET A 112 4.59 6.22 -23.75
N LYS A 113 3.59 5.34 -23.72
CA LYS A 113 2.19 5.67 -23.46
C LYS A 113 1.86 5.34 -22.02
N TYR A 114 1.61 6.35 -21.20
CA TYR A 114 1.00 6.17 -19.90
C TYR A 114 -0.51 6.33 -20.04
N GLN A 115 -1.26 5.28 -19.70
CA GLN A 115 -2.72 5.27 -19.79
C GLN A 115 -3.31 4.71 -18.49
N PRO A 116 -3.76 5.56 -17.55
CA PRO A 116 -4.52 5.09 -16.40
C PRO A 116 -5.73 4.24 -16.85
N PRO A 117 -6.10 3.18 -16.12
CA PRO A 117 -5.53 2.72 -14.86
C PRO A 117 -4.39 1.68 -15.02
N GLN A 118 -3.75 1.60 -16.19
CA GLN A 118 -2.66 0.63 -16.41
C GLN A 118 -1.51 0.91 -15.44
N GLN A 119 -0.97 -0.15 -14.84
CA GLN A 119 0.06 -0.04 -13.80
C GLN A 119 1.40 0.45 -14.36
N GLN A 120 1.71 0.12 -15.62
CA GLN A 120 2.96 0.49 -16.26
C GLN A 120 2.68 1.16 -17.60
N PRO A 121 3.48 2.18 -17.97
CA PRO A 121 3.49 2.71 -19.33
C PRO A 121 3.88 1.63 -20.35
N THR A 122 3.33 1.69 -21.55
CA THR A 122 3.64 0.77 -22.65
C THR A 122 4.49 1.45 -23.71
N LEU A 123 5.41 0.71 -24.32
CA LEU A 123 6.11 1.18 -25.52
C LEU A 123 5.17 1.03 -26.72
N VAL A 124 4.88 2.12 -27.41
CA VAL A 124 4.03 2.15 -28.61
C VAL A 124 4.82 2.63 -29.82
N ALA A 125 4.44 2.14 -31.00
CA ALA A 125 4.89 2.65 -32.29
C ALA A 125 3.74 3.45 -32.90
N LEU A 126 4.01 4.72 -33.19
CA LEU A 126 3.08 5.67 -33.80
C LEU A 126 3.47 5.87 -35.26
N HIS A 127 2.48 5.90 -36.15
CA HIS A 127 2.71 6.18 -37.57
C HIS A 127 2.87 7.68 -37.85
N SER A 128 2.41 8.54 -36.94
CA SER A 128 2.49 10.00 -37.01
C SER A 128 2.41 10.61 -35.60
N PRO A 129 2.93 11.84 -35.36
CA PRO A 129 2.66 12.57 -34.13
C PRO A 129 1.17 12.80 -33.83
N ASP A 130 0.32 12.76 -34.86
CA ASP A 130 -1.14 12.94 -34.75
C ASP A 130 -1.91 11.61 -34.63
N ASP A 131 -1.19 10.48 -34.51
CA ASP A 131 -1.78 9.15 -34.42
C ASP A 131 -2.41 8.92 -33.01
N PRO A 132 -3.72 8.64 -32.90
CA PRO A 132 -4.40 8.49 -31.61
C PRO A 132 -4.23 7.10 -30.96
N SER A 133 -3.42 6.21 -31.54
CA SER A 133 -3.29 4.81 -31.13
C SER A 133 -2.79 4.56 -29.70
#